data_AF-A0A7X6UCT1-F1
#
_entry.id   AF-A0A7X6UCT1-F1
#
_cell.length_a   1.000
_cell.length_b   1.000
_cell.length_c   1.000
_cell.angle_alpha   90.00
_cell.angle_beta   90.00
_cell.angle_gamma   90.00
#
_symmetry.space_group_name_H-M   'P 1'
#
loop_
_entity.id
_entity.type
_entity.pdbx_description
1 polymer ?
#
loop_
_entity_poly.entity_id
_entity_poly.type
_entity_poly.pdbx_seq_one_letter_code
_entity_poly.pdbx_strand_id
1 'polypeptide(L)' 'MHATYDWIAGEAGPEIAQRFLLSMYGYCDALANFPFRGRARDDLTPGMRVIGFRRRVSVSFSCFHEKNGPEMARIS' A
#
# COMPACT_ATOMS: atom_id res chain seq x y z
N MET A 1 -2.89 10.37 -2.44
CA MET A 1 -1.68 10.33 -3.29
C MET A 1 -1.32 11.69 -3.91
N HIS A 2 -2.29 12.56 -4.19
CA HIS A 2 -2.03 13.90 -4.74
C HIS A 2 -1.06 14.73 -3.87
N ALA A 3 -1.28 14.81 -2.56
CA ALA A 3 -0.36 15.52 -1.65
C ALA A 3 1.08 14.98 -1.66
N THR A 4 1.26 13.66 -1.81
CA THR A 4 2.60 13.06 -1.95
C THR A 4 3.24 13.44 -3.28
N TYR A 5 2.46 13.48 -4.36
CA TYR A 5 2.93 13.95 -5.66
C TYR A 5 3.36 15.40 -5.58
N ASP A 6 2.48 16.29 -5.09
CA ASP A 6 2.72 17.74 -5.04
C ASP A 6 3.97 18.06 -4.23
N TRP A 7 4.16 17.39 -3.09
CA TRP A 7 5.35 17.54 -2.26
C TRP A 7 6.63 17.07 -2.99
N ILE A 8 6.63 15.88 -3.59
CA ILE A 8 7.82 15.38 -4.31
C ILE A 8 8.08 16.22 -5.57
N ALA A 9 7.04 16.69 -6.26
CA ALA A 9 7.16 17.49 -7.46
C ALA A 9 7.76 18.87 -7.14
N GLY A 10 7.38 19.46 -6.01
CA GLY A 10 7.98 20.70 -5.50
C GLY A 10 9.46 20.56 -5.14
N GLU A 11 9.84 19.43 -4.52
CA GLU A 11 11.22 19.21 -4.04
C GLU A 11 12.17 18.63 -5.11
N ALA A 12 11.66 17.80 -6.01
CA ALA A 12 12.47 16.95 -6.90
C ALA A 12 11.97 16.93 -8.36
N GLY A 13 10.89 17.65 -8.67
CA GLY A 13 10.34 17.74 -10.01
C GLY A 13 9.29 16.66 -10.35
N PRO A 14 8.43 16.95 -11.35
CA PRO A 14 7.24 16.15 -11.65
C PRO A 14 7.57 14.73 -12.13
N GLU A 15 8.68 14.53 -12.86
CA GLU A 15 9.10 13.22 -13.35
C GLU A 15 9.51 12.27 -12.20
N ILE A 16 10.21 12.81 -11.19
CA ILE A 16 10.60 12.04 -10.01
C ILE A 16 9.36 11.68 -9.19
N ALA A 17 8.43 12.62 -9.02
CA ALA A 17 7.16 12.39 -8.34
C ALA A 17 6.33 11.30 -9.03
N GLN A 18 6.23 11.34 -10.36
CA GLN A 18 5.51 10.34 -11.14
C GLN A 18 6.14 8.95 -11.00
N ARG A 19 7.47 8.84 -11.15
CA ARG A 19 8.18 7.56 -10.97
C ARG A 19 8.00 7.00 -9.56
N PHE A 20 8.00 7.85 -8.54
CA PHE A 20 7.77 7.44 -7.16
C PHE A 20 6.36 6.84 -7.01
N LEU A 21 5.32 7.55 -7.45
CA LEU A 21 3.95 7.04 -7.37
C LEU A 21 3.74 5.75 -8.16
N LEU A 22 4.25 5.65 -9.40
CA LEU A 22 4.17 4.43 -10.20
C LEU A 22 4.79 3.24 -9.47
N SER A 23 5.94 3.43 -8.84
CA SER A 23 6.58 2.36 -8.06
C SER A 23 5.80 1.98 -6.80
N MET A 24 5.08 2.93 -6.21
CA MET A 24 4.20 2.68 -5.06
C MET A 24 2.93 1.92 -5.48
N TYR A 25 2.33 2.27 -6.62
CA TYR A 25 1.20 1.52 -7.17
C TYR A 25 1.58 0.08 -7.49
N GLY A 26 2.70 -0.14 -8.21
CA GLY A 26 3.17 -1.50 -8.49
C GLY A 26 3.50 -2.30 -7.22
N TYR A 27 3.97 -1.62 -6.16
CA TYR A 27 4.16 -2.26 -4.86
C TYR A 27 2.84 -2.67 -4.21
N CYS A 28 1.83 -1.80 -4.23
CA CYS A 28 0.48 -2.07 -3.76
C CYS A 28 -0.13 -3.27 -4.51
N ASP A 29 -0.08 -3.29 -5.85
CA ASP A 29 -0.62 -4.39 -6.66
C ASP A 29 0.02 -5.74 -6.30
N ALA A 30 1.32 -5.75 -6.01
CA ALA A 30 2.02 -6.96 -5.60
C ALA A 30 1.53 -7.51 -4.24
N LEU A 31 0.94 -6.69 -3.36
CA LEU A 31 0.41 -7.14 -2.06
C LEU A 31 -0.80 -8.05 -2.23
N ALA A 32 -1.56 -7.94 -3.32
CA ALA A 32 -2.65 -8.86 -3.63
C ALA A 32 -2.18 -10.32 -3.73
N ASN A 33 -0.96 -10.54 -4.23
CA ASN A 33 -0.36 -11.87 -4.33
C ASN A 33 0.29 -12.35 -3.02
N PHE A 34 0.50 -11.46 -2.05
CA PHE A 34 1.19 -11.75 -0.79
C PHE A 34 0.46 -11.11 0.40
N PRO A 35 -0.77 -11.53 0.70
CA PRO A 35 -1.65 -10.86 1.68
C PRO A 35 -1.05 -10.79 3.09
N PHE A 36 -0.20 -11.74 3.47
CA PHE A 36 0.39 -11.78 4.81
C PHE A 36 1.62 -10.90 5.02
N ARG A 37 2.04 -10.10 4.03
CA ARG A 37 3.13 -9.14 4.23
C ARG A 37 2.70 -8.02 5.18
N GLY A 38 3.68 -7.44 5.88
CA GLY A 38 3.47 -6.33 6.80
C GLY A 38 3.03 -6.77 8.20
N ARG A 39 2.70 -5.78 9.02
CA ARG A 39 2.25 -5.96 10.40
C ARG A 39 0.72 -6.02 10.45
N ALA A 40 0.17 -7.08 11.03
CA ALA A 40 -1.25 -7.15 11.34
C ALA A 40 -1.61 -6.10 12.39
N ARG A 41 -2.73 -5.40 12.17
CA ARG A 41 -3.31 -4.40 13.07
C ARG A 41 -4.77 -4.77 13.36
N ASP A 42 -4.98 -6.04 13.71
CA ASP A 42 -6.27 -6.57 14.11
C ASP A 42 -6.81 -5.87 15.37
N ASP A 43 -5.93 -5.21 16.14
CA ASP A 43 -6.28 -4.34 17.26
C ASP A 43 -7.06 -3.09 16.84
N LEU A 44 -6.93 -2.65 15.59
CA LEU A 44 -7.69 -1.53 15.02
C LEU A 44 -8.94 -2.02 14.28
N THR A 45 -8.74 -2.93 13.33
CA THR A 45 -9.81 -3.53 12.51
C THR A 45 -9.38 -4.94 12.11
N PRO A 46 -10.23 -5.97 12.26
CA PRO A 46 -9.90 -7.34 11.85
C PRO A 46 -9.47 -7.42 10.38
N GLY A 47 -8.34 -8.09 10.12
CA GLY A 47 -7.79 -8.25 8.77
C GLY A 47 -6.99 -7.04 8.28
N MET A 48 -6.93 -5.94 9.04
CA MET A 48 -6.15 -4.77 8.67
C MET A 48 -4.65 -5.04 8.82
N ARG A 49 -3.89 -4.57 7.84
CA ARG A 49 -2.43 -4.69 7.78
C ARG A 49 -1.81 -3.35 7.44
N VAL A 50 -0.59 -3.15 7.93
CA VAL A 50 0.23 -1.97 7.64
C VAL A 50 1.61 -2.40 7.19
N ILE A 51 2.10 -1.81 6.11
CA ILE A 51 3.44 -2.06 5.59
C ILE A 51 4.12 -0.76 5.13
N GLY A 52 5.43 -0.67 5.35
CA GLY A 52 6.22 0.48 4.91
C GLY A 52 6.70 0.34 3.46
N PHE A 53 6.42 1.35 2.64
CA PHE A 53 7.01 1.53 1.32
C PHE A 53 8.20 2.50 1.39
N ARG A 54 9.40 2.01 1.04
CA ARG A 54 10.66 2.77 0.98
C ARG A 54 10.96 3.62 2.23
N ARG A 55 10.46 3.22 3.40
CA ARG A 55 10.54 3.97 4.67
C ARG A 55 10.00 5.41 4.60
N ARG A 56 9.17 5.71 3.60
CA ARG A 56 8.62 7.06 3.37
C ARG A 56 7.10 7.09 3.44
N VAL A 57 6.44 5.99 3.08
CA VAL A 57 4.97 5.89 3.08
C VAL A 57 4.55 4.64 3.84
N SER A 58 3.59 4.78 4.74
CA SER A 58 2.90 3.64 5.34
C SER A 58 1.66 3.33 4.51
N VAL A 59 1.56 2.11 4.01
CA VAL A 59 0.41 1.61 3.27
C VAL A 59 -0.42 0.76 4.21
N SER A 60 -1.72 1.07 4.32
CA SER A 60 -2.68 0.21 4.99
C SER A 60 -3.54 -0.51 3.95
N PHE A 61 -3.83 -1.78 4.20
CA PHE A 61 -4.68 -2.61 3.36
C PHE A 61 -5.35 -3.68 4.23
N SER A 62 -6.42 -4.29 3.73
CA SER A 62 -7.15 -5.32 4.46
C SER A 62 -7.05 -6.65 3.72
N CYS A 63 -6.84 -7.74 4.46
CA CYS A 63 -6.90 -9.10 3.94
C CYS A 63 -8.12 -9.76 4.54
N PHE A 64 -9.09 -10.09 3.70
CA PHE A 64 -10.29 -10.79 4.11
C PHE A 64 -10.22 -12.22 3.62
N HIS A 65 -10.54 -13.16 4.51
CA HIS A 65 -10.75 -14.55 4.14
C HIS A 65 -12.24 -14.71 3.78
N GLU A 66 -12.54 -14.96 2.50
CA GLU A 66 -13.89 -15.36 2.11
C GLU A 66 -14.07 -16.84 2.45
N LYS A 67 -15.18 -17.20 3.10
CA LYS A 67 -15.40 -18.49 3.78
C LYS A 67 -15.39 -19.75 2.90
N ASN A 68 -15.00 -19.69 1.62
CA ASN A 68 -14.74 -20.79 0.68
C ASN A 68 -14.01 -20.33 -0.61
N GLY A 69 -13.28 -19.21 -0.58
CA GLY A 69 -12.59 -18.62 -1.75
C GLY A 69 -11.08 -18.44 -1.51
N PRO A 70 -10.25 -18.21 -2.55
CA PRO A 70 -8.83 -17.89 -2.35
C PRO A 70 -8.68 -16.58 -1.57
N GLU A 71 -7.65 -16.50 -0.72
CA GLU A 71 -7.38 -15.28 0.07
C GLU A 71 -7.05 -14.10 -0.84
N MET A 72 -7.78 -12.99 -0.71
CA MET A 72 -7.59 -11.79 -1.53
C MET A 72 -7.25 -10.58 -0.65
N ALA A 73 -6.19 -9.86 -1.00
CA ALA A 73 -5.91 -8.56 -0.39
C ALA A 73 -6.77 -7.48 -1.07
N ARG A 74 -7.47 -6.68 -0.27
CA ARG A 74 -8.18 -5.48 -0.72
C ARG A 74 -7.45 -4.25 -0.19
N ILE A 75 -6.90 -3.49 -1.11
CA ILE A 75 -6.28 -2.20 -0.80
C ILE A 75 -7.42 -1.20 -0.62
N SER A 76 -7.45 -0.53 0.53
CA SER A 76 -8.46 0.47 0.89
C SER A 76 -7.96 1.87 0.54
#